data_AF-A0A949STT9-F1
#
_entry.id   AF-A0A949STT9-F1
#
_cell.length_a   1.000
_cell.length_b   1.000
_cell.length_c   1.000
_cell.angle_alpha   90.00
_cell.angle_beta   90.00
_cell.angle_gamma   90.00
#
_symmetry.space_group_name_H-M   'P 1'
#
loop_
_entity.id
_entity.type
_entity.pdbx_description
1 polymer ?
#
loop_
_entity_poly.entity_id
_entity_poly.type
_entity_poly.pdbx_seq_one_letter_code
_entity_poly.pdbx_strand_id
1 'polypeptide(L)'
;MSIGISLLFIEKRVEAVRLCAALTEPFATGSVPGHEADLLKDYKLISDRLKNSLDELKESDRHLAADKSIEPGEVRNGKQRVQTIVQEIARCAQDFAAQVRFFQAMNPASAAGAVPFLKLFEEIDRGTRDLIGEDTSPAEGEELAPAETDSPPDADPMLM
;
A
#
# COMPACT_ATOMS: atom_id res chain seq x y z
N MET A 1 -6.88 22.24 8.82
CA MET A 1 -5.76 21.40 9.31
C MET A 1 -4.74 21.33 8.18
N SER A 2 -3.43 21.44 8.45
CA SER A 2 -2.41 21.34 7.38
C SER A 2 -2.46 19.94 6.73
N ILE A 3 -2.23 19.87 5.42
CA ILE A 3 -2.20 18.60 4.68
C ILE A 3 -1.13 17.65 5.22
N GLY A 4 0.03 18.18 5.64
CA GLY A 4 1.11 17.39 6.23
C GLY A 4 0.71 16.71 7.53
N ILE A 5 -0.11 17.38 8.35
CA ILE A 5 -0.66 16.82 9.60
C ILE A 5 -1.70 15.75 9.29
N SER A 6 -2.55 15.99 8.29
CA SER A 6 -3.59 15.03 7.87
C SER A 6 -2.94 13.73 7.39
N LEU A 7 -1.94 13.82 6.50
CA LEU A 7 -1.18 12.65 6.03
C LEU A 7 -0.48 11.90 7.17
N LEU A 8 0.08 12.61 8.17
CA LEU A 8 0.69 11.97 9.33
C LEU A 8 -0.32 11.14 10.14
N PHE A 9 -1.54 11.65 10.36
CA PHE A 9 -2.57 10.90 11.08
C PHE A 9 -3.00 9.66 10.31
N ILE A 10 -3.12 9.76 8.99
CA ILE A 10 -3.45 8.61 8.14
C ILE A 10 -2.32 7.57 8.20
N GLU A 11 -1.06 7.99 8.04
CA GLU A 11 0.13 7.12 8.16
C GLU A 11 0.10 6.33 9.47
N LYS A 12 -0.11 7.01 10.59
CA LYS A 12 -0.13 6.36 11.91
C LYS A 12 -1.30 5.40 12.08
N ARG A 13 -2.46 5.68 11.46
CA ARG A 13 -3.60 4.77 11.45
C ARG A 13 -3.30 3.50 10.64
N VAL A 14 -2.70 3.65 9.46
CA VAL A 14 -2.33 2.52 8.60
C VAL A 14 -1.20 1.70 9.24
N GLU A 15 -0.21 2.35 9.84
CA GLU A 15 0.86 1.68 10.59
C GLU A 15 0.31 0.82 11.73
N ALA A 16 -0.66 1.32 12.50
CA ALA A 16 -1.32 0.54 13.53
C ALA A 16 -2.03 -0.69 12.96
N VAL A 17 -2.71 -0.56 11.81
CA VAL A 17 -3.36 -1.70 11.14
C VAL A 17 -2.34 -2.73 10.66
N ARG A 18 -1.22 -2.27 10.08
CA ARG A 18 -0.12 -3.15 9.64
C ARG A 18 0.46 -3.96 10.81
N LEU A 19 0.63 -3.32 11.97
CA LEU A 19 1.06 -4.02 13.19
C LEU A 19 0.04 -5.08 13.63
N CYS A 20 -1.26 -4.79 13.53
CA CYS A 20 -2.29 -5.80 13.77
C CYS A 20 -2.14 -6.99 12.82
N ALA A 21 -1.91 -6.75 11.52
CA ALA A 21 -1.72 -7.82 10.53
C ALA A 21 -0.52 -8.73 10.87
N ALA A 22 0.61 -8.13 11.29
CA ALA A 22 1.81 -8.87 11.69
C ALA A 22 1.62 -9.66 12.99
N LEU A 23 0.89 -9.12 13.97
CA LEU A 23 0.61 -9.82 15.23
C LEU A 23 -0.38 -10.98 15.08
N THR A 24 -1.14 -11.00 13.99
CA THR A 24 -2.11 -12.07 13.66
C THR A 24 -1.50 -13.25 12.87
N GLU A 25 -0.17 -13.33 12.76
CA GLU A 25 0.54 -14.56 12.34
C GLU A 25 0.20 -15.87 13.11
N PRO A 26 -0.40 -15.89 14.34
CA PRO A 26 -0.77 -17.13 15.04
C PRO A 26 -1.79 -18.02 14.32
N PHE A 27 -2.44 -17.55 13.26
CA PHE A 27 -3.21 -18.43 12.39
C PHE A 27 -2.36 -19.59 11.81
N ALA A 28 -1.06 -19.37 11.57
CA ALA A 28 -0.15 -20.41 11.10
C ALA A 28 0.21 -21.47 12.16
N THR A 29 -0.09 -21.26 13.45
CA THR A 29 0.27 -22.18 14.55
C THR A 29 -0.91 -22.99 15.09
N GLY A 30 -2.09 -22.91 14.47
CA GLY A 30 -3.25 -23.74 14.80
C GLY A 30 -3.95 -23.35 16.10
N SER A 31 -3.62 -22.20 16.69
CA SER A 31 -4.37 -21.64 17.81
C SER A 31 -5.55 -20.83 17.27
N VAL A 32 -6.77 -21.33 17.51
CA VAL A 32 -8.00 -20.60 17.16
C VAL A 32 -7.98 -19.28 17.93
N PRO A 33 -8.27 -18.13 17.29
CA PRO A 33 -8.50 -16.89 18.02
C PRO A 33 -9.57 -17.13 19.10
N GLY A 34 -9.51 -16.34 20.17
CA GLY A 34 -10.65 -16.22 21.10
C GLY A 34 -11.96 -15.98 20.34
N HIS A 35 -13.09 -16.22 21.02
CA HIS A 35 -14.46 -16.28 20.49
C HIS A 35 -14.67 -15.60 19.12
N GLU A 36 -15.13 -16.35 18.12
CA GLU A 36 -15.39 -15.92 16.74
C GLU A 36 -16.00 -14.51 16.62
N ALA A 37 -16.97 -14.19 17.47
CA ALA A 37 -17.65 -12.90 17.48
C ALA A 37 -16.69 -11.71 17.66
N ASP A 38 -15.59 -11.88 18.37
CA ASP A 38 -14.59 -10.83 18.59
C ASP A 38 -13.68 -10.67 17.36
N LEU A 39 -13.28 -11.77 16.72
CA LEU A 39 -12.53 -11.71 15.47
C LEU A 39 -13.31 -11.01 14.35
N LEU A 40 -14.61 -11.29 14.23
CA LEU A 40 -15.45 -10.62 13.23
C LEU A 40 -15.60 -9.12 13.53
N LYS A 41 -15.64 -8.72 14.81
CA LYS A 41 -15.61 -7.29 15.19
C LYS A 41 -14.28 -6.65 14.83
N ASP A 42 -13.16 -7.36 15.00
CA ASP A 42 -11.84 -6.86 14.64
C ASP A 42 -11.74 -6.67 13.13
N TYR A 43 -12.17 -7.63 12.31
CA TYR A 43 -12.23 -7.47 10.85
C TYR A 43 -13.08 -6.27 10.43
N LYS A 44 -14.22 -6.06 11.08
CA LYS A 44 -15.04 -4.88 10.84
C LYS A 44 -14.29 -3.58 11.16
N LEU A 45 -13.73 -3.49 12.37
CA LEU A 45 -13.01 -2.30 12.81
C LEU A 45 -11.83 -1.97 11.89
N ILE A 46 -11.10 -3.00 11.44
CA ILE A 46 -9.92 -2.86 10.59
C ILE A 46 -10.32 -2.44 9.18
N SER A 47 -11.32 -3.09 8.59
CA SER A 47 -11.84 -2.71 7.25
C SER A 47 -12.39 -1.28 7.26
N ASP A 48 -13.16 -0.88 8.28
CA ASP A 48 -13.66 0.49 8.43
C ASP A 48 -12.50 1.50 8.54
N ARG A 49 -11.45 1.19 9.31
CA ARG A 49 -10.26 2.06 9.44
C ARG A 49 -9.52 2.21 8.13
N LEU A 50 -9.28 1.12 7.39
CA LEU A 50 -8.59 1.15 6.11
C LEU A 50 -9.40 1.89 5.05
N LYS A 51 -10.71 1.65 4.98
CA LYS A 51 -11.61 2.36 4.06
C LYS A 51 -11.62 3.85 4.33
N ASN A 52 -11.79 4.26 5.59
CA ASN A 52 -11.76 5.67 5.97
C ASN A 52 -10.41 6.32 5.65
N SER A 53 -9.29 5.64 5.92
CA SER A 53 -7.96 6.12 5.53
C SER A 53 -7.82 6.30 4.02
N LEU A 54 -8.33 5.36 3.22
CA LEU A 54 -8.29 5.45 1.77
C LEU A 54 -9.12 6.62 1.23
N ASP A 55 -10.32 6.83 1.77
CA ASP A 55 -11.17 7.96 1.39
C ASP A 55 -10.55 9.31 1.78
N GLU A 56 -9.95 9.39 2.98
CA GLU A 56 -9.18 10.57 3.45
C GLU A 56 -7.95 10.85 2.56
N LEU A 57 -7.28 9.80 2.05
CA LEU A 57 -6.16 9.94 1.10
C LEU A 57 -6.62 10.44 -0.25
N LYS A 58 -7.73 9.91 -0.79
CA LYS A 58 -8.31 10.39 -2.06
C LYS A 58 -8.63 11.88 -1.98
N GLU A 59 -9.15 12.33 -0.84
CA GLU A 59 -9.43 13.76 -0.64
C GLU A 59 -8.16 14.59 -0.49
N SER A 60 -7.17 14.10 0.27
CA SER A 60 -5.87 14.75 0.40
C SER A 60 -5.15 14.88 -0.96
N ASP A 61 -5.22 13.84 -1.78
CA ASP A 61 -4.63 13.80 -3.12
C ASP A 61 -5.25 14.85 -4.06
N ARG A 62 -6.58 14.98 -4.02
CA ARG A 62 -7.31 16.03 -4.75
C ARG A 62 -6.95 17.42 -4.28
N HIS A 63 -6.85 17.63 -2.97
CA HIS A 63 -6.43 18.92 -2.41
C HIS A 63 -5.02 19.32 -2.87
N LEU A 64 -4.07 18.37 -2.86
CA LEU A 64 -2.71 18.62 -3.38
C LEU A 64 -2.70 19.01 -4.87
N ALA A 65 -3.64 18.48 -5.67
CA ALA A 65 -3.73 18.80 -7.10
C ALA A 65 -4.45 20.14 -7.37
N ALA A 66 -5.43 20.50 -6.55
CA ALA A 66 -6.29 21.67 -6.78
C ALA A 66 -5.75 22.97 -6.16
N ASP A 67 -5.02 22.89 -5.04
CA ASP A 67 -4.57 24.06 -4.30
C ASP A 67 -3.27 24.64 -4.90
N LYS A 68 -3.42 25.73 -5.66
CA LYS A 68 -2.31 26.44 -6.30
C LYS A 68 -1.46 27.27 -5.34
N SER A 69 -1.84 27.37 -4.07
CA SER A 69 -1.07 28.10 -3.05
C SER A 69 0.04 27.26 -2.43
N ILE A 70 0.01 25.94 -2.62
CA ILE A 70 1.02 25.01 -2.10
C ILE A 70 2.27 25.07 -2.99
N GLU A 71 3.45 25.09 -2.39
CA GLU A 71 4.69 25.11 -3.17
C GLU A 71 4.86 23.80 -3.96
N PRO A 72 5.38 23.83 -5.20
CA PRO A 72 5.52 22.63 -6.04
C PRO A 72 6.32 21.50 -5.38
N GLY A 73 7.32 21.84 -4.55
CA GLY A 73 8.10 20.87 -3.78
C GLY A 73 7.28 20.16 -2.70
N GLU A 74 6.39 20.89 -2.03
CA GLU A 74 5.47 20.35 -1.03
C GLU A 74 4.39 19.47 -1.67
N VAL A 75 3.87 19.87 -2.84
CA VAL A 75 2.95 19.03 -3.62
C VAL A 75 3.60 17.71 -3.99
N ARG A 76 4.83 17.73 -4.52
CA ARG A 76 5.57 16.52 -4.88
C ARG A 76 5.81 15.61 -3.67
N ASN A 77 6.24 16.17 -2.54
CA ASN A 77 6.43 15.42 -1.30
C ASN A 77 5.10 14.79 -0.82
N GLY A 78 4.02 15.58 -0.82
CA GLY A 78 2.68 15.12 -0.44
C GLY A 78 2.20 13.96 -1.31
N LYS A 79 2.34 14.06 -2.64
CA LYS A 79 1.96 13.01 -3.59
C LYS A 79 2.76 11.72 -3.37
N GLN A 80 4.07 11.83 -3.14
CA GLN A 80 4.91 10.67 -2.84
C GLN A 80 4.49 9.97 -1.53
N ARG A 81 4.15 10.75 -0.49
CA ARG A 81 3.61 10.22 0.77
C ARG A 81 2.27 9.52 0.55
N VAL A 82 1.35 10.14 -0.19
CA VAL A 82 0.06 9.52 -0.55
C VAL A 82 0.30 8.16 -1.21
N GLN A 83 1.16 8.09 -2.23
CA GLN A 83 1.47 6.82 -2.92
C GLN A 83 2.00 5.76 -1.95
N THR A 84 2.92 6.13 -1.05
CA THR A 84 3.48 5.21 -0.06
C THR A 84 2.38 4.67 0.87
N ILE A 85 1.51 5.54 1.38
CA ILE A 85 0.43 5.13 2.29
C ILE A 85 -0.57 4.23 1.55
N VAL A 86 -0.90 4.54 0.31
CA VAL A 86 -1.81 3.74 -0.53
C VAL A 86 -1.27 2.32 -0.74
N GLN A 87 0.03 2.19 -1.01
CA GLN A 87 0.68 0.88 -1.15
C GLN A 87 0.62 0.08 0.16
N GLU A 88 0.82 0.73 1.31
CA GLU A 88 0.70 0.07 2.61
C GLU A 88 -0.75 -0.33 2.92
N ILE A 89 -1.75 0.48 2.53
CA ILE A 89 -3.18 0.10 2.64
C ILE A 89 -3.47 -1.14 1.80
N ALA A 90 -2.96 -1.19 0.55
CA ALA A 90 -3.15 -2.35 -0.34
C ALA A 90 -2.57 -3.61 0.29
N ARG A 91 -1.34 -3.53 0.82
CA ARG A 91 -0.69 -4.65 1.52
C ARG A 91 -1.52 -5.11 2.72
N CYS A 92 -1.93 -4.18 3.59
CA CYS A 92 -2.75 -4.52 4.75
C CYS A 92 -4.07 -5.21 4.34
N ALA A 93 -4.75 -4.69 3.32
CA ALA A 93 -5.99 -5.28 2.83
C ALA A 93 -5.78 -6.71 2.32
N GLN A 94 -4.69 -6.97 1.60
CA GLN A 94 -4.31 -8.31 1.12
C GLN A 94 -4.00 -9.27 2.27
N ASP A 95 -3.24 -8.82 3.27
CA ASP A 95 -2.90 -9.62 4.46
C ASP A 95 -4.15 -10.02 5.23
N PHE A 96 -5.06 -9.08 5.49
CA PHE A 96 -6.32 -9.38 6.18
C PHE A 96 -7.25 -10.24 5.32
N ALA A 97 -7.31 -10.05 4.00
CA ALA A 97 -8.05 -10.95 3.12
C ALA A 97 -7.51 -12.39 3.20
N ALA A 98 -6.19 -12.58 3.28
CA ALA A 98 -5.59 -13.89 3.48
C ALA A 98 -5.97 -14.50 4.84
N GLN A 99 -5.97 -13.70 5.91
CA GLN A 99 -6.42 -14.15 7.23
C GLN A 99 -7.89 -14.56 7.26
N VAL A 100 -8.77 -13.79 6.60
CA VAL A 100 -10.19 -14.13 6.50
C VAL A 100 -10.36 -15.47 5.76
N ARG A 101 -9.64 -15.69 4.65
CA ARG A 101 -9.66 -16.97 3.93
C ARG A 101 -9.16 -18.12 4.80
N PHE A 102 -8.10 -17.90 5.58
CA PHE A 102 -7.59 -18.89 6.51
C PHE A 102 -8.61 -19.22 7.60
N PHE A 103 -9.24 -18.20 8.21
CA PHE A 103 -10.31 -18.39 9.19
C PHE A 103 -11.46 -19.22 8.62
N GLN A 104 -11.90 -18.94 7.39
CA GLN A 104 -12.93 -19.71 6.69
C GLN A 104 -12.54 -21.18 6.47
N ALA A 105 -11.27 -21.43 6.12
CA ALA A 105 -10.75 -22.78 5.93
C ALA A 105 -10.70 -23.58 7.25
N MET A 106 -10.32 -22.92 8.36
CA MET A 106 -10.23 -23.56 9.68
C MET A 106 -11.59 -23.71 10.37
N ASN A 107 -12.56 -22.85 10.06
CA ASN A 107 -13.87 -22.80 10.71
C ASN A 107 -15.00 -22.82 9.66
N PRO A 108 -15.21 -23.94 8.95
CA PRO A 108 -16.17 -24.01 7.84
C PRO A 108 -17.62 -23.75 8.26
N ALA A 109 -18.00 -24.11 9.49
CA ALA A 109 -19.33 -23.83 10.04
C ALA A 109 -19.59 -22.31 10.21
N SER A 110 -18.53 -21.53 10.37
CA SER A 110 -18.54 -20.09 10.63
C SER A 110 -18.16 -19.24 9.41
N ALA A 111 -17.76 -19.89 8.30
CA ALA A 111 -17.22 -19.23 7.12
C ALA A 111 -18.19 -18.19 6.51
N ALA A 112 -19.50 -18.47 6.57
CA ALA A 112 -20.55 -17.58 6.08
C ALA A 112 -20.52 -16.20 6.73
N GLY A 113 -20.24 -16.12 8.04
CA GLY A 113 -20.13 -14.85 8.78
C GLY A 113 -18.92 -14.01 8.36
N ALA A 114 -17.88 -14.66 7.81
CA ALA A 114 -16.63 -14.02 7.40
C ALA A 114 -16.62 -13.53 5.95
N VAL A 115 -17.50 -14.06 5.07
CA VAL A 115 -17.58 -13.69 3.64
C VAL A 115 -17.71 -12.18 3.40
N PRO A 116 -18.54 -11.42 4.14
CA PRO A 116 -18.65 -9.99 3.93
C PRO A 116 -17.31 -9.25 4.11
N PHE A 117 -16.48 -9.68 5.07
CA PHE A 117 -15.20 -9.04 5.35
C PHE A 117 -14.17 -9.32 4.26
N LEU A 118 -14.15 -10.53 3.69
CA LEU A 118 -13.31 -10.83 2.54
C LEU A 118 -13.59 -9.86 1.39
N LYS A 119 -14.88 -9.65 1.08
CA LYS A 119 -15.30 -8.70 0.03
C LYS A 119 -14.87 -7.27 0.36
N LEU A 120 -15.03 -6.83 1.61
CA LEU A 120 -14.61 -5.50 2.04
C LEU A 120 -13.10 -5.29 1.84
N PHE A 121 -12.26 -6.24 2.22
CA PHE A 121 -10.82 -6.13 2.00
C PHE A 121 -10.43 -6.15 0.52
N GLU A 122 -11.09 -6.99 -0.30
CA GLU A 122 -10.90 -6.98 -1.76
C GLU A 122 -11.35 -5.67 -2.43
N GLU A 123 -12.42 -5.06 -1.93
CA GLU A 123 -12.88 -3.74 -2.38
C GLU A 123 -11.90 -2.62 -2.01
N ILE A 124 -11.34 -2.68 -0.80
CA ILE A 124 -10.29 -1.74 -0.35
C ILE A 124 -9.05 -1.87 -1.24
N ASP A 125 -8.53 -3.08 -1.45
CA ASP A 125 -7.40 -3.34 -2.37
C ASP A 125 -7.67 -2.77 -3.75
N ARG A 126 -8.84 -3.04 -4.33
CA ARG A 126 -9.21 -2.48 -5.63
C ARG A 126 -9.23 -0.95 -5.61
N GLY A 127 -9.78 -0.35 -4.57
CA GLY A 127 -9.88 1.10 -4.42
C GLY A 127 -8.52 1.80 -4.32
N THR A 128 -7.45 1.09 -3.95
CA THR A 128 -6.08 1.65 -3.98
C THR A 128 -5.54 1.84 -5.40
N ARG A 129 -6.01 1.03 -6.36
CA ARG A 129 -5.54 1.09 -7.75
C ARG A 129 -5.89 2.41 -8.43
N ASP A 130 -6.99 3.02 -8.02
CA ASP A 130 -7.41 4.35 -8.48
C ASP A 130 -6.34 5.43 -8.22
N LEU A 131 -5.55 5.27 -7.15
CA LEU A 131 -4.50 6.22 -6.75
C LEU A 131 -3.09 5.80 -7.20
N ILE A 132 -2.89 4.52 -7.53
CA ILE A 132 -1.62 4.01 -8.07
C ILE A 132 -1.56 4.22 -9.59
N GLY A 133 -2.71 4.17 -10.27
CA GLY A 133 -2.83 4.08 -11.73
C GLY A 133 -2.54 5.35 -12.54
N GLU A 134 -2.26 6.50 -11.91
CA GLU A 134 -1.96 7.74 -12.65
C GLU A 134 -0.47 7.98 -12.94
N ASP A 135 0.48 7.22 -12.36
CA ASP A 135 1.91 7.53 -12.55
C ASP A 135 2.89 6.34 -12.35
N THR A 136 2.46 5.12 -12.69
CA THR A 136 3.36 3.94 -12.70
C THR A 136 3.50 3.30 -14.08
N SER A 137 3.59 4.12 -15.12
CA SER A 137 4.51 3.74 -16.20
C SER A 137 5.90 4.14 -15.71
N PRO A 138 6.88 3.21 -15.61
CA PRO A 138 8.26 3.63 -15.66
C PRO A 138 8.38 4.54 -16.88
N ALA A 139 9.06 5.67 -16.76
CA ALA A 139 9.56 6.34 -17.95
C ALA A 139 10.50 5.34 -18.65
N GLU A 140 9.95 4.53 -19.56
CA GLU A 140 10.72 3.77 -20.53
C GLU A 140 11.40 4.81 -21.41
N GLY A 141 12.64 5.17 -21.05
CA GLY A 141 13.43 6.10 -21.84
C GLY A 141 14.33 7.03 -21.05
N GLU A 142 15.15 6.50 -20.14
CA GLU A 142 16.49 7.06 -19.97
C GLU A 142 17.49 5.92 -20.16
N GLU A 143 17.79 5.75 -21.45
CA GLU A 143 18.87 4.97 -22.01
C GLU A 143 20.14 5.24 -21.20
N LEU A 144 20.56 4.25 -20.39
CA LEU A 144 21.93 4.21 -19.88
C LEU A 144 22.83 4.08 -21.12
N ALA A 145 23.28 5.22 -21.63
CA ALA A 145 24.34 5.27 -22.62
C ALA A 145 25.51 4.45 -22.07
N PRO A 146 25.97 3.39 -22.76
CA PRO A 146 27.15 2.66 -22.32
C PRO A 146 28.31 3.66 -22.28
N ALA A 147 28.98 3.74 -21.14
CA ALA A 147 30.21 4.50 -20.99
C ALA A 147 31.13 4.15 -22.17
N GLU A 148 31.50 5.16 -22.96
CA GLU A 148 32.50 5.01 -24.02
C GLU A 148 33.75 4.41 -23.38
N THR A 149 33.98 3.14 -23.69
CA THR A 149 35.23 2.47 -23.37
C THR A 149 36.30 3.12 -24.22
N ASP A 150 37.17 3.84 -23.53
CA ASP A 150 38.42 4.42 -24.03
C ASP A 150 39.12 3.43 -24.96
N SER A 151 39.28 3.82 -26.22
CA SER A 151 39.91 2.99 -27.24
C SER A 151 41.42 2.90 -26.94
N PRO A 152 42.06 1.71 -27.03
CA PRO A 152 43.50 1.63 -26.92
C PRO A 152 44.15 2.29 -28.15
N PRO A 153 45.23 3.07 -28.00
CA PRO A 153 45.91 3.65 -29.14
C PRO A 153 46.66 2.58 -29.94
N ASP A 154 46.34 2.50 -31.23
CA ASP A 154 47.13 1.85 -32.27
C ASP A 154 48.56 2.43 -32.27
N ALA A 155 49.53 1.59 -32.00
CA ALA A 155 50.90 1.77 -32.46
C ALA A 155 51.50 0.39 -32.74
N ASP A 156 51.33 -0.08 -33.97
CA ASP A 156 52.14 -1.15 -34.55
C ASP A 156 53.46 -0.54 -35.06
N PRO A 157 54.63 -0.89 -34.50
CA PRO A 157 55.92 -0.44 -35.01
C PRO A 157 56.49 -1.51 -35.97
N MET A 158 56.06 -1.49 -37.23
CA MET A 158 56.88 -2.04 -38.30
C MET A 158 57.81 -0.94 -38.83
N LEU A 159 59.12 -1.19 -38.79
CA LEU A 159 60.26 -0.48 -39.44
C LEU A 159 61.15 0.37 -38.51
N MET A 160 62.09 -0.31 -37.83
CA MET A 160 63.57 -0.11 -37.92
C MET A 160 64.28 -1.01 -36.90
#